data_AF-A0A359KFJ2-F1
#
_entry.id   AF-A0A359KFJ2-F1
#
_cell.length_a   1.000
_cell.length_b   1.000
_cell.length_c   1.000
_cell.angle_alpha   90.00
_cell.angle_beta   90.00
_cell.angle_gamma   90.00
#
_symmetry.space_group_name_H-M   'P 1'
#
loop_
_entity.id
_entity.type
_entity.pdbx_description
1 polymer ?
#
loop_
_entity_poly.entity_id
_entity_poly.type
_entity_poly.pdbx_seq_one_letter_code
_entity_poly.pdbx_strand_id
1 'polypeptide(L)' 'MSATKILWGQILTVFLIVLMTTWGATQWTAYRLGFQPQLGQPWFELAGWPIYYPPAFFWWWYFYDAYAPPIFVEGAYIA' A
#
# COMPACT_ATOMS: atom_id res chain seq x y z
N MET A 1 -28.00 -17.43 26.30
CA MET A 1 -26.74 -16.73 26.02
C MET A 1 -26.99 -15.80 24.84
N SER A 2 -26.93 -14.48 25.04
CA SER A 2 -27.12 -13.52 23.95
C SER A 2 -26.03 -13.73 22.91
N ALA A 3 -26.39 -13.93 21.64
CA ALA A 3 -25.44 -13.95 20.55
C ALA A 3 -24.60 -12.67 20.58
N THR A 4 -23.27 -12.82 20.56
CA THR A 4 -22.33 -11.70 20.42
C THR A 4 -22.69 -10.93 19.16
N LYS A 5 -23.13 -9.67 19.28
CA LYS A 5 -23.37 -8.81 18.13
C LYS A 5 -22.04 -8.56 17.44
N ILE A 6 -21.89 -9.01 16.19
CA ILE A 6 -20.71 -8.72 15.38
C ILE A 6 -20.68 -7.21 15.12
N LEU A 7 -19.54 -6.60 15.41
CA LEU A 7 -19.31 -5.16 15.31
C LEU A 7 -18.92 -4.77 13.88
N TRP A 8 -19.84 -5.01 12.93
CA TRP A 8 -19.58 -4.83 11.50
C TRP A 8 -19.05 -3.44 11.13
N GLY A 9 -19.59 -2.39 11.74
CA GLY A 9 -19.12 -1.02 11.51
C GLY A 9 -17.65 -0.85 11.87
N GLN A 10 -17.22 -1.33 13.04
CA GLN A 10 -15.82 -1.24 13.47
C GLN A 10 -14.89 -2.09 12.61
N ILE A 11 -15.32 -3.30 12.24
CA ILE A 11 -14.56 -4.17 11.33
C ILE A 11 -14.32 -3.44 10.00
N LEU A 12 -15.38 -2.88 9.42
CA LEU A 12 -15.28 -2.15 8.16
C LEU A 12 -14.38 -0.91 8.29
N THR A 13 -14.49 -0.15 9.38
CA THR A 13 -13.65 1.03 9.62
C THR A 13 -12.17 0.66 9.71
N VAL A 14 -11.81 -0.32 10.53
CA VAL A 14 -10.41 -0.77 10.68
C VAL A 14 -9.88 -1.33 9.37
N PHE A 15 -10.69 -2.13 8.67
CA PHE A 15 -10.33 -2.68 7.37
C PHE A 15 -10.04 -1.57 6.33
N LEU A 16 -10.91 -0.55 6.25
CA LEU A 16 -10.71 0.56 5.32
C LEU A 16 -9.48 1.39 5.68
N ILE A 17 -9.19 1.61 6.96
CA ILE A 17 -7.96 2.30 7.38
C ILE A 17 -6.74 1.52 6.87
N VAL A 18 -6.65 0.23 7.19
CA VAL A 18 -5.52 -0.62 6.76
C VAL A 18 -5.39 -0.65 5.23
N LEU A 19 -6.52 -0.76 4.52
CA LEU A 19 -6.52 -0.76 3.05
C LEU A 19 -5.98 0.57 2.48
N MET A 20 -6.46 1.71 3.00
CA MET A 20 -6.10 3.03 2.50
C MET A 20 -4.65 3.41 2.84
N THR A 21 -4.17 3.08 4.06
CA THR A 21 -2.79 3.34 4.47
C THR A 21 -1.81 2.50 3.66
N THR A 22 -2.10 1.21 3.52
CA THR A 22 -1.31 0.28 2.69
C THR A 22 -1.28 0.73 1.22
N TRP A 23 -2.40 1.19 0.68
CA TRP A 23 -2.45 1.69 -0.70
C TRP A 23 -1.70 3.02 -0.87
N GLY A 24 -1.83 3.91 0.11
CA GLY A 24 -1.08 5.16 0.17
C GLY A 24 0.43 4.93 0.20
N ALA A 25 0.90 4.01 1.04
CA ALA A 25 2.31 3.60 1.10
C ALA A 25 2.80 3.06 -0.25
N THR A 26 2.01 2.20 -0.90
CA THR A 26 2.31 1.71 -2.25
C THR A 26 2.45 2.85 -3.25
N GLN A 27 1.48 3.76 -3.37
CA GLN A 27 1.59 4.85 -4.35
C GLN A 27 2.72 5.82 -4.01
N TRP A 28 2.95 6.10 -2.73
CA TRP A 28 4.05 6.93 -2.27
C TRP A 28 5.41 6.35 -2.67
N THR A 29 5.64 5.08 -2.36
CA THR A 29 6.88 4.38 -2.72
C THR A 29 7.06 4.31 -4.23
N ALA A 30 6.00 4.00 -4.99
CA ALA A 30 6.06 3.96 -6.45
C ALA A 30 6.45 5.33 -7.05
N TYR A 31 5.84 6.41 -6.55
CA TYR A 31 6.18 7.78 -6.93
C TYR A 31 7.63 8.13 -6.59
N ARG A 32 8.08 7.80 -5.37
CA ARG A 32 9.45 8.07 -4.91
C ARG A 32 10.52 7.29 -5.67
N LEU A 33 10.16 6.12 -6.20
CA LEU A 33 11.01 5.31 -7.08
C LEU A 33 10.80 5.64 -8.57
N GLY A 34 10.05 6.70 -8.89
CA GLY A 34 9.89 7.20 -10.26
C GLY A 34 9.12 6.27 -11.19
N PHE A 35 8.24 5.41 -10.65
CA PHE A 35 7.47 4.44 -11.44
C PHE A 35 8.33 3.55 -12.36
N GLN A 36 9.53 3.22 -11.89
CA GLN A 36 10.48 2.43 -12.67
C GLN A 36 9.90 1.04 -13.06
N PRO A 37 10.24 0.50 -14.25
CA PRO A 37 9.70 -0.78 -14.73
C PRO A 37 9.94 -1.97 -13.79
N GLN A 38 10.95 -1.91 -12.93
CA GLN A 38 11.28 -2.95 -11.95
C GLN A 38 10.18 -3.14 -10.90
N LEU A 39 9.32 -2.13 -10.67
CA LEU A 39 8.16 -2.26 -9.80
C LEU A 39 7.07 -3.18 -10.38
N GLY A 40 7.21 -3.60 -11.63
CA GLY A 40 6.24 -4.39 -12.37
C GLY A 40 5.21 -3.51 -13.07
N GLN A 41 4.27 -4.19 -13.73
CA GLN A 41 3.17 -3.52 -14.43
C GLN A 41 2.20 -2.90 -13.41
N PRO A 42 1.72 -1.66 -13.66
CA PRO A 42 0.66 -1.09 -12.85
C PRO A 42 -0.61 -1.94 -12.97
N TRP A 43 -1.46 -1.88 -11.95
CA TRP A 43 -2.76 -2.53 -11.98
C TRP A 43 -3.66 -1.89 -13.05
N PHE A 44 -3.61 -0.56 -13.15
CA PHE A 44 -4.20 0.23 -14.22
C PHE A 44 -3.53 1.61 -14.27
N GLU A 45 -3.84 2.39 -15.30
CA GLU A 45 -3.45 3.79 -15.38
C GLU A 45 -4.68 4.70 -15.28
N LEU A 46 -4.53 5.79 -14.53
CA LEU A 46 -5.56 6.82 -14.40
C LEU A 46 -4.99 8.15 -14.90
N ALA A 47 -5.50 8.67 -16.01
CA ALA A 47 -5.01 9.92 -16.63
C ALA A 47 -3.48 9.91 -16.88
N GLY A 48 -2.93 8.76 -17.28
CA GLY A 48 -1.49 8.57 -17.50
C GLY A 48 -0.67 8.36 -16.22
N TRP A 49 -1.31 8.32 -15.04
CA TRP A 49 -0.67 7.99 -13.78
C TRP A 49 -0.78 6.48 -13.49
N PRO A 50 0.34 5.75 -13.31
CA PRO A 50 0.30 4.33 -12.98
C PRO A 50 -0.21 4.12 -11.56
N ILE A 51 -1.18 3.22 -11.41
CA ILE A 51 -1.78 2.85 -10.13
C ILE A 51 -1.43 1.39 -9.82
N TYR A 52 -0.72 1.19 -8.71
CA TYR A 52 -0.39 -0.15 -8.20
C TYR A 52 -1.42 -0.66 -7.19
N TYR A 53 -1.56 -1.98 -7.05
CA TYR A 53 -2.49 -2.58 -6.09
C TYR A 53 -1.92 -2.52 -4.66
N PRO A 54 -2.77 -2.40 -3.61
CA PRO A 54 -2.34 -2.00 -2.26
C PRO A 54 -1.18 -2.78 -1.64
N PRO A 55 -1.12 -4.12 -1.66
CA PRO A 55 -0.03 -4.85 -0.99
C PRO A 55 1.32 -4.84 -1.74
N ALA A 56 1.45 -4.18 -2.90
CA ALA A 56 2.70 -4.17 -3.67
C ALA A 56 3.90 -3.59 -2.88
N PHE A 57 3.64 -2.63 -1.99
CA PHE A 57 4.62 -2.06 -1.06
C PHE A 57 5.46 -3.12 -0.34
N PHE A 58 4.83 -4.18 0.19
CA PHE A 58 5.54 -5.20 0.96
C PHE A 58 6.50 -6.03 0.11
N TRP A 59 6.14 -6.32 -1.15
CA TRP A 59 7.02 -7.00 -2.08
C TRP A 59 8.20 -6.14 -2.46
N TRP A 60 7.96 -4.88 -2.77
CA TRP A 60 9.04 -3.96 -3.08
C TRP A 60 9.95 -3.73 -1.88
N TRP A 61 9.41 -3.64 -0.67
CA TRP A 61 10.22 -3.55 0.55
C TRP A 61 11.14 -4.76 0.64
N TYR A 62 10.60 -5.98 0.56
CA TYR A 62 11.38 -7.20 0.62
C TYR A 62 12.52 -7.25 -0.41
N PHE A 63 12.26 -6.83 -1.66
CA PHE A 63 13.26 -6.91 -2.73
C PHE A 63 14.22 -5.72 -2.80
N TYR A 64 13.76 -4.52 -2.45
CA TYR A 64 14.45 -3.28 -2.81
C TYR A 64 14.86 -2.38 -1.65
N ASP A 65 14.47 -2.68 -0.42
CA ASP A 65 14.78 -1.84 0.74
C ASP A 65 16.27 -1.56 0.91
N ALA A 66 17.13 -2.56 0.68
CA ALA A 66 18.58 -2.40 0.73
C ALA A 66 19.13 -1.31 -0.21
N TYR A 67 18.42 -0.98 -1.30
CA TYR A 67 18.86 0.02 -2.28
C TYR A 67 18.32 1.43 -1.99
N ALA A 68 17.19 1.54 -1.29
CA ALA A 68 16.60 2.84 -0.95
C ALA A 68 15.92 2.84 0.44
N PRO A 69 16.63 2.53 1.54
CA PRO A 69 16.01 2.35 2.84
C PRO A 69 15.15 3.54 3.31
N PRO A 70 15.57 4.81 3.13
CA PRO A 70 14.76 5.95 3.55
C PRO A 70 13.37 6.01 2.90
N ILE A 71 13.25 5.58 1.63
CA ILE A 71 11.96 5.59 0.91
C ILE A 71 10.99 4.56 1.51
N PHE A 72 11.51 3.37 1.83
CA PHE A 72 10.68 2.31 2.42
C PHE A 72 10.31 2.59 3.87
N VAL A 73 11.21 3.19 4.66
CA VAL A 73 10.89 3.66 6.01
C VAL A 73 9.80 4.74 5.99
N GLU A 74 9.84 5.68 5.05
CA GLU A 74 8.76 6.66 4.90
C GLU A 74 7.44 6.00 4.49
N GLY A 75 7.48 5.04 3.55
CA GLY A 75 6.31 4.23 3.18
C GLY A 75 5.75 3.46 4.39
N ALA A 76 6.62 2.99 5.28
CA ALA A 76 6.23 2.28 6.49
C ALA A 76 5.51 3.17 7.50
N TYR A 77 5.87 4.45 7.58
CA TYR A 77 5.14 5.40 8.43
C TYR A 77 3.74 5.71 7.89
N ILE A 78 3.51 5.49 6.59
CA ILE A 78 2.20 5.68 5.97
C ILE A 78 1.31 4.45 6.21
N ALA A 79 1.87 3.24 6.12
CA ALA A 79 1.16 1.96 6.19
C ALA A 79 0.64 1.61 7.60
#